data_AF-A0A7S4NRE3-F1
#
_entry.id   AF-A0A7S4NRE3-F1
#
_cell.length_a   1.000
_cell.length_b   1.000
_cell.length_c   1.000
_cell.angle_alpha   90.00
_cell.angle_beta   90.00
_cell.angle_gamma   90.00
#
_symmetry.space_group_name_H-M   'P 1'
#
loop_
_entity.id
_entity.type
_entity.pdbx_description
1 polymer ?
#
loop_
_entity_poly.entity_id
_entity_poly.type
_entity_poly.pdbx_seq_one_letter_code
_entity_poly.pdbx_strand_id
1 'polypeptide(L)'
;LLQKLSDRTFAPFMSLGKDAGGNHQSSFKTMSLAELAQVFQGSSEGEEATSTFVGGFCEKVEDAVAYENAGICKEKIFVLDRAGRVKCHSPELTEYLWTSYVEMYPQLSEIFPKVNRSRNATRKNEQIL
;
A
#
# COMPACT_ATOMS: atom_id res chain seq x y z
N LEU A 1 -27.81 -1.65 -6.46
CA LEU A 1 -26.35 -1.79 -6.21
C LEU A 1 -25.55 -0.54 -6.56
N LEU A 2 -25.88 0.19 -7.63
CA LEU A 2 -25.23 1.48 -7.98
C LEU A 2 -25.64 2.69 -7.11
N GLN A 3 -26.70 2.57 -6.31
CA GLN A 3 -27.29 3.69 -5.56
C GLN A 3 -26.83 3.75 -4.09
N LYS A 4 -26.03 2.80 -3.61
CA LYS A 4 -25.53 2.78 -2.21
C LYS A 4 -24.13 3.39 -2.03
N LEU A 5 -23.52 3.89 -3.11
CA LEU A 5 -22.22 4.55 -3.07
C LEU A 5 -22.32 6.08 -3.01
N SER A 6 -23.51 6.67 -3.15
CA SER A 6 -23.71 8.14 -3.11
C SER A 6 -23.77 8.71 -1.69
N ASP A 7 -24.11 7.89 -0.68
CA ASP A 7 -24.54 8.39 0.63
C ASP A 7 -23.44 8.32 1.71
N ARG A 8 -22.23 7.88 1.38
CA ARG A 8 -21.08 8.08 2.27
C ARG A 8 -20.51 9.46 2.00
N THR A 9 -21.18 10.44 2.61
CA THR A 9 -20.76 11.82 2.83
C THR A 9 -19.24 11.97 2.76
N PHE A 10 -18.78 12.52 1.63
CA PHE A 10 -17.49 13.17 1.46
C PHE A 10 -17.42 14.33 2.47
N ALA A 11 -17.01 14.06 3.71
CA ALA A 11 -16.65 15.10 4.66
C ALA A 11 -15.25 15.63 4.33
N PRO A 12 -15.01 16.94 4.45
CA PRO A 12 -13.95 17.62 3.74
C PRO A 12 -12.60 17.46 4.45
N PHE A 13 -11.75 16.55 3.95
CA PHE A 13 -10.31 16.62 4.24
C PHE A 13 -9.59 17.62 3.31
N MET A 14 -10.31 18.63 2.81
CA MET A 14 -9.76 19.77 2.06
C MET A 14 -9.11 20.81 2.98
N SER A 15 -8.32 20.38 3.97
CA SER A 15 -7.57 21.29 4.84
C SER A 15 -6.14 20.82 5.14
N LEU A 16 -5.52 20.08 4.22
CA LEU A 16 -4.09 19.78 4.22
C LEU A 16 -3.57 19.80 2.77
N GLY A 17 -3.57 20.98 2.15
CA GLY A 17 -3.11 21.12 0.77
C GLY A 17 -2.89 22.55 0.30
N LYS A 18 -2.88 23.52 1.22
CA LYS A 18 -2.54 24.91 0.91
C LYS A 18 -1.17 25.13 1.50
N ASP A 19 -0.14 24.64 0.80
CA ASP A 19 1.27 25.08 0.85
C ASP A 19 2.18 24.00 0.26
N ALA A 20 2.04 23.72 -1.04
CA ALA A 20 3.15 23.23 -1.86
C ALA A 20 2.72 23.29 -3.32
N GLY A 21 3.49 23.98 -4.16
CA GLY A 21 3.40 23.88 -5.63
C GLY A 21 3.83 22.51 -6.14
N GLY A 22 3.19 21.45 -5.64
CA GLY A 22 3.54 20.06 -5.87
C GLY A 22 2.72 19.45 -7.00
N ASN A 23 3.44 18.93 -7.98
CA ASN A 23 3.03 18.02 -9.07
C ASN A 23 1.66 17.35 -8.86
N HIS A 24 0.63 17.81 -9.59
CA HIS A 24 -0.77 17.32 -9.51
C HIS A 24 -0.93 15.79 -9.67
N GLN A 25 0.04 15.10 -10.26
CA GLN A 25 0.03 13.64 -10.38
C GLN A 25 0.35 12.90 -9.07
N SER A 26 1.27 13.45 -8.25
CA SER A 26 1.64 12.84 -6.97
C SER A 26 0.51 12.98 -5.95
N SER A 27 -0.19 14.12 -5.96
CA SER A 27 -1.39 14.30 -5.14
C SER A 27 -2.51 13.34 -5.57
N PHE A 28 -2.72 13.13 -6.88
CA PHE A 28 -3.72 12.17 -7.35
C PHE A 28 -3.43 10.74 -6.89
N LYS A 29 -2.21 10.23 -7.08
CA LYS A 29 -1.84 8.87 -6.64
C LYS A 29 -2.03 8.68 -5.13
N THR A 30 -1.62 9.67 -4.35
CA THR A 30 -1.80 9.66 -2.89
C THR A 30 -3.28 9.57 -2.52
N MET A 31 -4.14 10.38 -3.16
CA MET A 31 -5.59 10.35 -2.94
C MET A 31 -6.20 8.99 -3.31
N SER A 32 -5.89 8.47 -4.50
CA SER A 32 -6.45 7.18 -4.95
C SER A 32 -6.03 6.01 -4.07
N LEU A 33 -4.77 5.99 -3.59
CA LEU A 33 -4.31 4.94 -2.69
C LEU A 33 -4.95 5.05 -1.32
N ALA A 34 -5.19 6.26 -0.81
CA ALA A 34 -5.90 6.48 0.44
C ALA A 34 -7.36 6.03 0.34
N GLU A 35 -8.06 6.35 -0.75
CA GLU A 35 -9.43 5.88 -1.02
C GLU A 35 -9.48 4.35 -1.07
N LEU A 36 -8.54 3.73 -1.77
CA LEU A 36 -8.46 2.28 -1.85
C LEU A 36 -8.18 1.66 -0.48
N ALA A 37 -7.26 2.22 0.30
CA ALA A 37 -7.00 1.76 1.67
C ALA A 37 -8.27 1.77 2.53
N GLN A 38 -9.08 2.84 2.44
CA GLN A 38 -10.34 2.96 3.18
C GLN A 38 -11.38 1.89 2.82
N VAL A 39 -11.46 1.48 1.55
CA VAL A 39 -12.36 0.40 1.11
C VAL A 39 -12.06 -0.89 1.87
N PHE A 40 -10.78 -1.21 2.07
CA PHE A 40 -10.35 -2.42 2.76
C PHE A 40 -10.37 -2.29 4.28
N GLN A 41 -10.12 -1.09 4.83
CA GLN A 41 -10.19 -0.84 6.28
C GLN A 41 -11.62 -0.88 6.83
N GLY A 42 -12.63 -0.50 6.03
CA GLY A 42 -14.04 -0.52 6.42
C GLY A 42 -14.66 -1.91 6.57
N SER A 43 -13.88 -2.99 6.38
CA SER A 43 -14.34 -4.37 6.36
C SER A 43 -13.91 -5.20 7.57
N SER A 44 -13.04 -4.66 8.43
CA SER A 44 -12.31 -5.43 9.44
C SER A 44 -12.61 -4.94 10.86
N GLU A 45 -13.79 -5.29 11.39
CA GLU A 45 -14.02 -5.22 12.84
C GLU A 45 -13.17 -6.33 13.52
N GLY A 46 -11.99 -5.98 14.02
CA GLY A 46 -11.30 -6.78 15.05
C GLY A 46 -10.04 -7.57 14.66
N GLU A 47 -9.50 -7.41 13.45
CA GLU A 47 -8.16 -7.93 13.13
C GLU A 47 -7.15 -6.78 13.14
N GLU A 48 -5.95 -7.01 13.72
CA GLU A 48 -4.85 -6.04 13.70
C GLU A 48 -4.74 -5.41 12.31
N ALA A 49 -4.62 -4.08 12.26
CA ALA A 49 -4.62 -3.31 11.02
C ALA A 49 -3.45 -3.74 10.12
N THR A 50 -3.66 -4.81 9.36
CA THR A 50 -2.77 -5.24 8.30
C THR A 50 -2.83 -4.15 7.24
N SER A 51 -1.67 -3.59 6.89
CA SER A 51 -1.61 -2.61 5.82
C SER A 51 -2.27 -3.20 4.58
N THR A 52 -3.24 -2.48 4.00
CA THR A 52 -3.97 -2.88 2.80
C THR A 52 -3.02 -3.22 1.65
N PHE A 53 -1.87 -2.57 1.65
CA PHE A 53 -0.85 -2.72 0.63
C PHE A 53 0.37 -3.46 1.18
N VAL A 54 0.76 -4.51 0.47
CA VAL A 54 1.89 -5.35 0.88
C VAL A 54 3.22 -4.73 0.46
N GLY A 55 3.27 -3.97 -0.63
CA GLY A 55 4.47 -3.31 -1.15
C GLY A 55 4.15 -2.46 -2.38
N GLY A 56 5.15 -1.75 -2.91
CA GLY A 56 4.99 -0.86 -4.06
C GLY A 56 6.23 -0.80 -4.94
N PHE A 57 6.02 -0.65 -6.25
CA PHE A 57 7.07 -0.44 -7.25
C PHE A 57 6.79 0.86 -8.01
N CYS A 58 7.77 1.75 -8.12
CA CYS A 58 7.61 3.01 -8.83
C CYS A 58 8.88 3.42 -9.57
N GLU A 59 8.78 4.36 -10.51
CA GLU A 59 9.95 4.93 -11.21
C GLU A 59 10.45 6.21 -10.53
N LYS A 60 9.52 6.97 -9.96
CA LYS A 60 9.75 8.29 -9.38
C LYS A 60 9.78 8.22 -7.86
N VAL A 61 10.68 8.97 -7.25
CA VAL A 61 10.77 9.04 -5.78
C VAL A 61 9.52 9.68 -5.19
N GLU A 62 8.88 10.60 -5.92
CA GLU A 62 7.61 11.22 -5.51
C GLU A 62 6.46 10.20 -5.40
N ASP A 63 6.51 9.12 -6.17
CA ASP A 63 5.55 8.03 -6.08
C ASP A 63 5.83 7.15 -4.84
N ALA A 64 7.10 7.01 -4.44
CA ALA A 64 7.46 6.29 -3.22
C ALA A 64 6.92 7.00 -1.97
N VAL A 65 6.96 8.34 -1.96
CA VAL A 65 6.33 9.14 -0.89
C VAL A 65 4.81 8.96 -0.86
N ALA A 66 4.16 8.88 -2.03
CA ALA A 66 2.73 8.59 -2.10
C ALA A 66 2.39 7.21 -1.52
N TYR A 67 3.27 6.21 -1.73
CA TYR A 67 3.12 4.87 -1.18
C TYR A 67 3.32 4.82 0.33
N GLU A 68 4.30 5.56 0.86
CA GLU A 68 4.50 5.73 2.30
C GLU A 68 3.25 6.34 2.95
N ASN A 69 2.71 7.41 2.37
CA ASN A 69 1.50 8.07 2.85
C ASN A 69 0.26 7.16 2.81
N ALA A 70 0.24 6.18 1.91
CA ALA A 70 -0.80 5.17 1.82
C ALA A 70 -0.65 4.02 2.84
N GLY A 71 0.40 4.06 3.67
CA GLY A 71 0.67 3.07 4.72
C GLY A 71 1.52 1.88 4.28
N ILE A 72 2.23 1.98 3.14
CA ILE A 72 3.23 0.96 2.74
C ILE A 72 4.54 1.20 3.51
N CYS A 73 5.10 0.15 4.10
CA CYS A 73 6.42 0.21 4.75
C CYS A 73 7.52 0.54 3.73
N LYS A 74 8.47 1.41 4.09
CA LYS A 74 9.57 1.86 3.21
C LYS A 74 10.43 0.72 2.70
N GLU A 75 10.58 -0.32 3.51
CA GLU A 75 11.34 -1.53 3.23
C GLU A 75 10.71 -2.35 2.09
N LYS A 76 9.43 -2.10 1.80
CA LYS A 76 8.63 -2.77 0.77
C LYS A 76 8.28 -1.86 -0.40
N ILE A 77 8.90 -0.69 -0.47
CA ILE A 77 8.79 0.24 -1.59
C ILE A 77 10.08 0.18 -2.39
N PHE A 78 9.97 -0.02 -3.70
CA PHE A 78 11.10 -0.19 -4.61
C PHE A 78 11.02 0.82 -5.75
N VAL A 79 12.10 1.55 -5.95
CA VAL A 79 12.24 2.55 -7.00
C VAL A 79 13.10 1.97 -8.14
N LEU A 80 12.55 1.96 -9.34
CA LEU A 80 13.23 1.56 -10.56
C LEU A 80 13.85 2.79 -11.22
N ASP A 81 15.14 2.73 -11.52
CA ASP A 81 15.79 3.78 -12.30
C ASP A 81 15.71 3.54 -13.81
N ARG A 82 16.11 4.54 -14.60
CA ARG A 82 16.10 4.45 -16.07
C ARG A 82 17.09 3.43 -16.64
N ALA A 83 18.05 2.97 -15.85
CA ALA A 83 18.97 1.89 -16.22
C ALA A 83 18.38 0.50 -15.90
N GLY A 84 17.16 0.43 -15.36
CA GLY A 84 16.49 -0.82 -14.98
C GLY A 84 16.90 -1.33 -13.60
N ARG A 85 17.68 -0.57 -12.82
CA ARG A 85 18.11 -0.96 -11.49
C ARG A 85 16.98 -0.73 -10.49
N VAL A 86 16.75 -1.71 -9.64
CA VAL A 86 15.72 -1.70 -8.59
C VAL A 86 16.40 -1.37 -7.27
N LYS A 87 15.96 -0.32 -6.57
CA LYS A 87 16.49 0.10 -5.28
C LYS A 87 15.39 0.19 -4.24
N CYS A 88 15.61 -0.31 -3.03
CA CYS A 88 14.70 -0.07 -1.91
C CYS A 88 14.65 1.43 -1.55
N HIS A 89 13.44 1.92 -1.26
CA HIS A 89 13.23 3.29 -0.83
C HIS A 89 13.76 3.55 0.58
N SER A 90 13.79 2.53 1.45
CA SER A 90 14.32 2.68 2.81
C SER A 90 15.81 3.04 2.77
N PRO A 91 16.22 4.17 3.38
CA PRO A 91 17.62 4.59 3.40
C PRO A 91 18.51 3.64 4.23
N GLU A 92 17.91 2.86 5.12
CA GLU A 92 18.61 1.91 6.00
C GLU A 92 19.00 0.62 5.26
N LEU A 93 18.25 0.26 4.20
CA LEU A 93 18.44 -0.97 3.42
C LEU A 93 19.24 -0.70 2.14
N THR A 94 20.49 -0.27 2.31
CA THR A 94 21.39 0.01 1.18
C THR A 94 21.79 -1.23 0.39
N GLU A 95 21.71 -2.40 1.02
CA GLU A 95 21.94 -3.72 0.41
C GLU A 95 20.84 -4.17 -0.56
N TYR A 96 19.65 -3.55 -0.49
CA TYR A 96 18.54 -3.85 -1.39
C TYR A 96 18.63 -3.01 -2.66
N LEU A 97 19.66 -3.32 -3.45
CA LEU A 97 19.95 -2.76 -4.75
C LEU A 97 20.23 -3.88 -5.75
N TRP A 98 19.40 -3.98 -6.78
CA TRP A 98 19.51 -4.96 -7.85
C TRP A 98 19.65 -4.26 -9.20
N THR A 99 20.34 -4.90 -10.13
CA THR A 99 20.48 -4.41 -11.51
C THR A 99 19.23 -4.62 -12.35
N SER A 100 18.32 -5.51 -11.92
CA SER A 100 17.05 -5.78 -12.60
C SER A 100 16.03 -6.51 -11.70
N TYR A 101 14.77 -6.57 -12.13
CA TYR A 101 13.75 -7.43 -11.50
C TYR A 101 14.10 -8.92 -11.50
N VAL A 102 14.85 -9.39 -12.51
CA VAL A 102 15.27 -10.78 -12.61
C VAL A 102 16.26 -11.13 -11.49
N GLU A 103 17.15 -10.20 -11.17
CA GLU A 103 18.10 -10.36 -10.07
C GLU A 103 17.43 -10.24 -8.70
N MET A 104 16.38 -9.41 -8.58
CA MET A 104 15.59 -9.29 -7.35
C MET A 104 14.74 -10.55 -7.08
N TYR A 105 14.27 -11.25 -8.11
CA TYR A 105 13.28 -12.33 -8.00
C TYR A 105 13.61 -13.41 -6.95
N PRO A 106 14.84 -13.94 -6.86
CA PRO A 106 15.18 -14.96 -5.86
C PRO A 106 15.02 -14.50 -4.41
N GLN A 107 15.14 -13.19 -4.15
CA GLN A 107 15.05 -12.60 -2.81
C GLN A 107 13.63 -12.15 -2.46
N LEU A 108 12.69 -12.19 -3.41
CA LEU A 108 11.30 -11.77 -3.17
C LEU A 108 10.62 -12.57 -2.06
N SER A 109 10.98 -13.83 -1.85
CA SER A 109 10.40 -14.63 -0.75
C SER A 109 10.86 -14.18 0.64
N GLU A 110 12.02 -13.54 0.74
CA GLU A 110 12.54 -12.96 1.98
C GLU A 110 11.89 -11.60 2.24
N ILE A 111 11.76 -10.78 1.19
CA ILE A 111 11.15 -9.44 1.22
C ILE A 111 9.63 -9.55 1.48
N PHE A 112 8.98 -10.47 0.78
CA PHE A 112 7.53 -10.71 0.82
C PHE A 112 7.26 -12.14 1.28
N PRO A 113 7.24 -12.37 2.61
CA PRO A 113 7.00 -13.70 3.14
C PRO A 113 5.61 -14.21 2.70
N LYS A 114 5.52 -15.53 2.53
CA LYS A 114 4.25 -16.18 2.18
C LYS A 114 3.20 -15.87 3.24
N VAL A 115 2.06 -15.32 2.80
CA VAL A 115 0.91 -15.11 3.69
C VAL A 115 0.34 -16.47 4.06
N ASN A 116 0.66 -16.94 5.26
CA ASN A 116 0.02 -18.12 5.82
C ASN A 116 -1.42 -17.77 6.16
N ARG A 117 -2.35 -18.08 5.25
CA ARG A 117 -3.78 -18.02 5.55
C ARG A 117 -4.10 -19.10 6.58
N SER A 118 -4.01 -18.76 7.87
CA SER A 118 -4.65 -19.56 8.90
C SER A 118 -6.15 -19.47 8.66
N ARG A 119 -6.74 -20.54 8.09
CA ARG A 119 -8.20 -20.72 8.04
C ARG A 119 -8.70 -21.00 9.46
N ASN A 120 -8.66 -20.02 10.34
CA ASN A 120 -9.51 -20.02 11.53
C ASN A 120 -10.89 -19.51 11.12
N ALA A 121 -11.54 -20.29 10.24
CA ALA A 121 -12.98 -20.28 10.11
C ALA A 121 -13.56 -20.96 11.36
N THR A 122 -13.46 -20.29 12.51
CA THR A 122 -14.29 -20.61 13.66
C THR A 122 -15.70 -20.23 13.24
N ARG A 123 -16.42 -21.17 12.64
CA ARG A 123 -17.89 -21.15 12.61
C ARG A 123 -18.37 -21.26 14.05
N LYS A 124 -18.36 -20.13 14.78
CA LYS A 124 -19.31 -19.94 15.87
C LYS A 124 -20.68 -19.79 15.20
N ASN A 125 -21.64 -20.55 15.70
CA ASN A 125 -23.07 -20.61 15.32
C ASN A 125 -23.39 -21.74 14.34
N GLU A 126 -23.78 -22.90 14.88
CA GLU A 126 -25.17 -23.37 14.89
C GLU A 126 -25.23 -24.83 15.37
N GLN A 127 -25.59 -25.03 16.64
CA GLN A 127 -26.64 -25.96 17.07
C GLN A 127 -26.91 -25.73 18.56
N ILE A 128 -27.73 -24.70 18.80
CA ILE A 128 -28.70 -24.70 19.91
C ILE A 128 -29.94 -25.37 19.31
N LEU A 129 -30.20 -26.60 19.76
CA LEU A 129 -31.48 -27.28 19.99
C LEU A 129 -31.27 -28.79 19.91
#